data_AF-A0A521DIH5-F1
#
_entry.id   AF-A0A521DIH5-F1
#
_cell.length_a   1.000
_cell.length_b   1.000
_cell.length_c   1.000
_cell.angle_alpha   90.00
_cell.angle_beta   90.00
_cell.angle_gamma   90.00
#
_symmetry.space_group_name_H-M   'P 1'
#
loop_
_entity.id
_entity.type
_entity.pdbx_description
1 polymer ?
#
loop_
_entity_poly.entity_id
_entity_poly.type
_entity_poly.pdbx_seq_one_letter_code
_entity_poly.pdbx_strand_id
1 'polypeptide(L)'
;MEVRLKVTIKRRSFPPLYLFKPSELFEKFEETLKENLKGLDSSRVTNRAINEFFRRKGSRKLKKLKREFLKLDGAPLVKRKAIYNAFYRIFQRLEWALSSGSEKEIELKVWATSSIDYLTDVLEILGENDGRDFK
;
A
#
# COMPACT_ATOMS: atom_id res chain seq x y z
N MET A 1 -15.23 -40.61 -0.30
CA MET A 1 -14.94 -39.65 -1.39
C MET A 1 -13.90 -38.67 -0.86
N GLU A 2 -12.63 -38.79 -1.26
CA GLU A 2 -11.59 -37.81 -0.90
C GLU A 2 -11.65 -36.62 -1.84
N VAL A 3 -12.02 -35.45 -1.33
CA VAL A 3 -11.95 -34.19 -2.07
C VAL A 3 -10.52 -33.66 -1.95
N ARG A 4 -9.69 -33.89 -2.96
CA ARG A 4 -8.36 -33.27 -3.08
C ARG A 4 -8.50 -31.83 -3.57
N LEU A 5 -8.53 -30.88 -2.65
CA LEU A 5 -8.42 -29.45 -2.94
C LEU A 5 -7.05 -29.15 -3.57
N LYS A 6 -6.99 -29.08 -4.91
CA LYS A 6 -5.84 -28.51 -5.63
C LYS A 6 -5.87 -26.98 -5.46
N VAL A 7 -5.21 -26.48 -4.42
CA VAL A 7 -4.98 -25.05 -4.26
C VAL A 7 -3.89 -24.62 -5.25
N THR A 8 -4.30 -24.16 -6.42
CA THR A 8 -3.40 -23.52 -7.38
C THR A 8 -3.06 -22.13 -6.84
N ILE A 9 -1.92 -22.01 -6.16
CA ILE A 9 -1.42 -20.70 -5.73
C ILE A 9 -1.03 -19.94 -7.00
N LYS A 10 -1.86 -18.98 -7.44
CA LYS A 10 -1.46 -18.03 -8.50
C LYS A 10 -0.13 -17.40 -8.08
N ARG A 11 0.88 -17.47 -8.96
CA ARG A 11 2.12 -16.72 -8.78
C ARG A 11 1.76 -15.26 -8.54
N ARG A 12 2.25 -14.71 -7.43
CA ARG A 12 2.07 -13.29 -7.07
C ARG A 12 2.63 -12.43 -8.20
N SER A 13 1.95 -11.34 -8.56
CA SER A 13 2.47 -10.42 -9.57
C SER A 13 3.57 -9.50 -9.03
N PHE A 14 3.83 -9.54 -7.72
CA PHE A 14 4.80 -8.68 -7.04
C PHE A 14 5.88 -9.51 -6.31
N PRO A 15 7.10 -8.96 -6.17
CA PRO A 15 8.24 -9.68 -5.60
C PRO A 15 8.02 -10.03 -4.12
N PRO A 16 8.84 -10.93 -3.55
CA PRO A 16 8.75 -11.29 -2.14
C PRO A 16 9.05 -10.07 -1.26
N LEU A 17 7.98 -9.43 -0.75
CA LEU A 17 8.07 -8.15 -0.03
C LEU A 17 8.90 -8.22 1.26
N TYR A 18 9.07 -9.41 1.83
CA TYR A 18 9.85 -9.63 3.06
C TYR A 18 11.36 -9.45 2.87
N LEU A 19 11.84 -9.38 1.63
CA LEU A 19 13.25 -9.12 1.31
C LEU A 19 13.60 -7.63 1.36
N PHE A 20 12.59 -6.76 1.42
CA PHE A 20 12.77 -5.32 1.37
C PHE A 20 12.69 -4.70 2.75
N LYS A 21 13.44 -3.61 2.93
CA LYS A 21 13.28 -2.72 4.08
C LYS A 21 11.93 -1.99 4.02
N PRO A 22 11.36 -1.59 5.16
CA PRO A 22 10.19 -0.73 5.23
C PRO A 22 10.23 0.49 4.31
N SER A 23 11.36 1.20 4.25
CA SER A 23 11.55 2.35 3.34
C SER A 23 11.47 1.96 1.86
N GLU A 24 12.10 0.86 1.47
CA GLU A 24 12.07 0.33 0.10
C GLU A 24 10.67 -0.14 -0.31
N LEU A 25 9.91 -0.74 0.62
CA LEU A 25 8.50 -1.08 0.41
C LEU A 25 7.65 0.16 0.18
N PHE A 26 7.89 1.20 0.98
CA PHE A 26 7.19 2.47 0.82
C PHE A 26 7.54 3.14 -0.51
N GLU A 27 8.80 3.11 -0.94
CA GLU A 27 9.23 3.67 -2.22
C GLU A 27 8.55 2.97 -3.39
N LYS A 28 8.52 1.63 -3.39
CA LYS A 28 7.76 0.86 -4.39
C LYS A 28 6.29 1.22 -4.41
N PHE A 29 5.67 1.37 -3.24
CA PHE A 29 4.28 1.82 -3.15
C PHE A 29 4.10 3.22 -3.75
N GLU A 30 4.98 4.16 -3.43
CA GLU A 30 4.91 5.54 -3.92
C GLU A 30 5.07 5.61 -5.45
N GLU A 31 5.99 4.84 -6.03
CA GLU A 31 6.18 4.70 -7.47
C GLU A 31 4.93 4.13 -8.14
N THR A 32 4.44 2.99 -7.63
CA THR A 32 3.24 2.33 -8.13
C THR A 32 2.03 3.25 -8.09
N LEU A 33 1.87 4.02 -7.00
CA LEU A 33 0.81 5.00 -6.85
C LEU A 33 0.90 6.09 -7.93
N LYS A 34 2.09 6.67 -8.14
CA LYS A 34 2.30 7.72 -9.16
C LYS A 34 2.02 7.22 -10.56
N GLU A 35 2.44 6.01 -10.89
CA GLU A 35 2.19 5.39 -12.21
C GLU A 35 0.70 5.20 -12.46
N ASN A 36 -0.03 4.64 -11.49
CA ASN A 36 -1.47 4.42 -11.62
C ASN A 36 -2.26 5.73 -11.72
N LEU A 37 -1.87 6.77 -10.97
CA LEU A 37 -2.51 8.09 -11.05
C LEU A 37 -2.24 8.80 -12.39
N LYS A 38 -1.02 8.67 -12.94
CA LYS A 38 -0.70 9.19 -14.28
C LYS A 38 -1.50 8.51 -15.39
N GLY A 39 -1.88 7.25 -15.19
CA GLY A 39 -2.70 6.49 -16.14
C GLY A 39 -4.18 6.89 -16.16
N LEU A 40 -4.64 7.77 -15.27
CA LEU A 40 -6.03 8.23 -15.24
C LEU A 40 -6.29 9.30 -16.30
N ASP A 41 -7.40 9.17 -17.04
CA ASP A 41 -7.79 10.15 -18.06
C ASP A 41 -8.12 11.51 -17.44
N SER A 42 -7.25 12.49 -17.69
CA SER A 42 -7.38 13.86 -17.19
C SER A 42 -8.59 14.64 -17.73
N SER A 43 -9.28 14.13 -18.77
CA SER A 43 -10.50 14.74 -19.30
C SER A 43 -11.67 14.65 -18.29
N ARG A 44 -11.65 13.64 -17.42
CA ARG A 44 -12.68 13.39 -16.41
C ARG A 44 -12.47 14.26 -15.17
N VAL A 45 -13.53 14.94 -14.73
CA VAL A 45 -13.51 15.83 -13.55
C VAL A 45 -13.03 15.10 -12.29
N THR A 46 -13.51 13.88 -12.06
CA THR A 46 -13.13 13.07 -10.89
C THR A 46 -11.65 12.69 -10.90
N ASN A 47 -11.08 12.41 -12.07
CA ASN A 47 -9.65 12.13 -12.25
C ASN A 47 -8.79 13.38 -11.99
N ARG A 48 -9.25 14.56 -12.40
CA ARG A 48 -8.58 15.82 -12.04
C ARG A 48 -8.61 16.09 -10.55
N ALA A 49 -9.77 15.89 -9.91
CA ALA A 49 -9.91 16.10 -8.48
C ALA A 49 -8.97 15.21 -7.67
N ILE A 50 -8.85 13.92 -8.04
CA ILE A 50 -7.92 13.02 -7.35
C ILE A 50 -6.47 13.42 -7.59
N ASN A 51 -6.09 13.74 -8.83
CA ASN A 51 -4.73 14.20 -9.13
C ASN A 51 -4.35 15.47 -8.35
N GLU A 52 -5.27 16.43 -8.23
CA GLU A 52 -5.02 17.65 -7.44
C GLU A 52 -4.96 17.37 -5.93
N PHE A 53 -5.78 16.45 -5.42
CA PHE A 53 -5.68 15.97 -4.04
C PHE A 53 -4.28 15.40 -3.77
N PHE A 54 -3.77 14.51 -4.64
CA PHE A 54 -2.45 13.92 -4.50
C PHE A 54 -1.32 14.95 -4.69
N ARG A 55 -1.50 15.96 -5.54
CA ARG A 55 -0.53 17.05 -5.71
C ARG A 55 -0.40 17.92 -4.46
N ARG A 56 -1.51 18.25 -3.80
CA ARG A 56 -1.53 19.15 -2.62
C ARG A 56 -1.42 18.41 -1.29
N LYS A 57 -2.46 17.66 -0.93
CA LYS A 57 -2.58 17.00 0.39
C LYS A 57 -1.84 15.68 0.42
N GLY A 58 -1.98 14.87 -0.64
CA GLY A 58 -1.31 13.58 -0.76
C GLY A 58 0.21 13.70 -0.72
N SER A 59 0.80 14.70 -1.40
CA SER A 59 2.27 14.89 -1.40
C SER A 59 2.85 15.13 0.00
N ARG A 60 2.16 15.92 0.84
CA ARG A 60 2.56 16.13 2.24
C ARG A 60 2.43 14.84 3.06
N LYS A 61 1.32 14.11 2.88
CA LYS A 61 1.08 12.84 3.58
C LYS A 61 2.10 11.77 3.18
N LEU A 62 2.38 11.63 1.89
CA LEU A 62 3.42 10.74 1.35
C LEU A 62 4.82 11.09 1.87
N LYS A 63 5.19 12.38 1.91
CA LYS A 63 6.47 12.81 2.51
C LYS A 63 6.56 12.52 4.01
N LYS A 64 5.45 12.54 4.75
CA LYS A 64 5.42 12.14 6.16
C LYS A 64 5.61 10.64 6.27
N LEU A 65 4.82 9.85 5.55
CA LEU A 65 4.93 8.40 5.53
C LEU A 65 6.34 7.92 5.14
N LYS A 66 6.95 8.50 4.10
CA LYS A 66 8.33 8.18 3.68
C LYS A 66 9.33 8.31 4.83
N ARG A 67 9.24 9.40 5.59
CA ARG A 67 10.13 9.66 6.74
C ARG A 67 9.89 8.66 7.87
N GLU A 68 8.65 8.32 8.16
CA GLU A 68 8.34 7.36 9.22
C GLU A 68 8.75 5.93 8.85
N PHE A 69 8.50 5.49 7.62
CA PHE A 69 8.97 4.17 7.16
C PHE A 69 10.50 4.08 7.13
N LEU A 70 11.20 5.17 6.83
CA LEU A 70 12.67 5.20 6.92
C LEU A 70 13.18 4.94 8.35
N LYS A 71 12.53 5.47 9.38
CA LYS A 71 12.89 5.19 10.79
C LYS A 71 12.68 3.71 11.15
N LEU A 72 11.74 3.04 10.48
CA LEU A 72 11.40 1.64 10.73
C LEU A 72 12.35 0.64 10.06
N ASP A 73 13.33 1.09 9.27
CA ASP A 73 14.34 0.20 8.67
C ASP A 73 15.14 -0.59 9.71
N GLY A 74 15.38 0.03 10.87
CA GLY A 74 16.05 -0.60 12.02
C GLY A 74 15.11 -1.33 12.98
N ALA A 75 13.80 -1.38 12.71
CA ALA A 75 12.82 -1.88 13.67
C ALA A 75 13.00 -3.39 13.96
N PRO A 76 12.52 -3.89 15.12
CA PRO A 76 12.51 -5.32 15.43
C PRO A 76 11.73 -6.13 14.38
N LEU A 77 12.05 -7.42 14.28
CA LEU A 77 11.44 -8.34 13.31
C LEU A 77 9.90 -8.36 13.38
N VAL A 78 9.33 -8.25 14.59
CA VAL A 78 7.88 -8.23 14.81
C VAL A 78 7.22 -7.05 14.10
N LYS A 79 7.79 -5.84 14.22
CA LYS A 79 7.29 -4.64 13.53
C LYS A 79 7.47 -4.76 12.03
N ARG A 80 8.64 -5.24 11.57
CA ARG A 80 8.88 -5.49 10.14
C ARG A 80 7.88 -6.48 9.54
N LYS A 81 7.47 -7.52 10.27
CA LYS A 81 6.43 -8.47 9.85
C LYS A 81 5.07 -7.79 9.68
N ALA A 82 4.69 -6.90 10.60
CA ALA A 82 3.45 -6.13 10.49
C ALA A 82 3.46 -5.20 9.26
N ILE A 83 4.58 -4.51 9.04
CA ILE A 83 4.79 -3.65 7.86
C ILE A 83 4.70 -4.46 6.57
N TYR A 84 5.39 -5.60 6.50
CA TYR A 84 5.30 -6.52 5.38
C TYR A 84 3.85 -6.93 5.08
N ASN A 85 3.09 -7.32 6.11
CA ASN A 85 1.69 -7.70 5.95
C ASN A 85 0.83 -6.54 5.45
N ALA A 86 1.11 -5.31 5.90
CA ALA A 86 0.41 -4.13 5.43
C ALA A 86 0.64 -3.89 3.93
N PHE A 87 1.90 -3.87 3.49
CA PHE A 87 2.22 -3.72 2.07
C PHE A 87 1.71 -4.89 1.22
N TYR A 88 1.77 -6.12 1.73
CA TYR A 88 1.19 -7.28 1.06
C TYR A 88 -0.30 -7.06 0.75
N ARG A 89 -1.08 -6.60 1.74
CA ARG A 89 -2.50 -6.32 1.55
C ARG A 89 -2.73 -5.19 0.54
N ILE A 90 -1.90 -4.15 0.55
CA ILE A 90 -1.99 -3.03 -0.38
C ILE A 90 -1.77 -3.49 -1.82
N PHE A 91 -0.71 -4.27 -2.09
CA PHE A 91 -0.44 -4.76 -3.44
C PHE A 91 -1.44 -5.82 -3.89
N GLN A 92 -1.96 -6.65 -2.98
CA GLN A 92 -3.06 -7.56 -3.30
C GLN A 92 -4.33 -6.81 -3.73
N ARG A 93 -4.68 -5.73 -3.03
CA ARG A 93 -5.83 -4.88 -3.41
C ARG A 93 -5.60 -4.17 -4.74
N LEU A 94 -4.36 -3.82 -5.06
CA LEU A 94 -4.02 -3.28 -6.38
C LEU A 94 -4.30 -4.30 -7.49
N GLU A 95 -3.87 -5.56 -7.32
CA GLU A 95 -4.15 -6.62 -8.30
C GLU A 95 -5.66 -6.78 -8.55
N TRP A 96 -6.48 -6.67 -7.49
CA TRP A 96 -7.93 -6.68 -7.63
C TRP A 96 -8.44 -5.46 -8.39
N ALA A 97 -8.02 -4.25 -8.01
CA ALA A 97 -8.42 -3.02 -8.69
C ALA A 97 -8.07 -3.04 -10.18
N LEU A 98 -6.89 -3.56 -10.53
CA LEU A 98 -6.45 -3.72 -11.92
C LEU A 98 -7.30 -4.74 -12.70
N SER A 99 -7.90 -5.70 -12.00
CA SER A 99 -8.72 -6.78 -12.58
C SER A 99 -10.22 -6.44 -12.64
N SER A 100 -10.66 -5.28 -12.15
CA SER A 100 -12.08 -4.91 -12.00
C SER A 100 -12.80 -4.50 -13.30
N GLY A 101 -12.26 -4.83 -14.48
CA GLY A 101 -12.90 -4.56 -15.77
C GLY A 101 -13.33 -3.10 -15.94
N SER A 102 -14.64 -2.86 -16.12
CA SER A 102 -15.23 -1.52 -16.28
C SER A 102 -15.09 -0.62 -15.05
N GLU A 103 -14.93 -1.19 -13.85
CA GLU A 103 -14.79 -0.44 -12.59
C GLU A 103 -13.33 -0.13 -12.23
N LYS A 104 -12.36 -0.61 -13.03
CA LYS A 104 -10.92 -0.44 -12.79
C LYS A 104 -10.54 0.98 -12.39
N GLU A 105 -11.08 2.00 -13.06
CA GLU A 105 -10.76 3.39 -12.75
C GLU A 105 -11.21 3.79 -11.34
N ILE A 106 -12.43 3.38 -10.93
CA ILE A 106 -12.98 3.68 -9.60
C ILE A 106 -12.17 2.93 -8.54
N GLU A 107 -11.91 1.66 -8.78
CA GLU A 107 -11.16 0.81 -7.85
C GLU A 107 -9.72 1.29 -7.66
N LEU A 108 -9.05 1.80 -8.72
CA LEU A 108 -7.73 2.41 -8.58
C LEU A 108 -7.75 3.69 -7.73
N LYS A 109 -8.81 4.51 -7.83
CA LYS A 109 -8.97 5.69 -6.96
C LYS A 109 -9.15 5.29 -5.50
N VAL A 110 -10.01 4.30 -5.25
CA VAL A 110 -10.27 3.77 -3.90
C VAL A 110 -9.01 3.14 -3.33
N TRP A 111 -8.30 2.34 -4.12
CA TRP A 111 -7.01 1.77 -3.73
C TRP A 111 -6.01 2.86 -3.34
N ALA A 112 -5.87 3.90 -4.18
CA ALA A 112 -4.92 4.97 -3.95
C ALA A 112 -5.16 5.71 -2.63
N THR A 113 -6.42 6.09 -2.34
CA THR A 113 -6.77 6.82 -1.12
C THR A 113 -6.71 5.91 0.11
N SER A 114 -7.36 4.75 0.06
CA SER A 114 -7.43 3.81 1.20
C SER A 114 -6.07 3.24 1.59
N SER A 115 -5.13 3.08 0.65
CA SER A 115 -3.78 2.59 0.96
C SER A 115 -2.99 3.61 1.78
N ILE A 116 -3.11 4.90 1.46
CA ILE A 116 -2.46 5.97 2.24
C ILE A 116 -3.03 6.05 3.65
N ASP A 117 -4.35 5.96 3.79
CA ASP A 117 -5.01 5.98 5.09
C ASP A 117 -4.60 4.75 5.91
N TYR A 118 -4.63 3.57 5.31
CA TYR A 118 -4.20 2.34 5.97
C TYR A 118 -2.73 2.36 6.42
N LEU A 119 -1.82 2.89 5.61
CA LEU A 119 -0.41 3.04 6.03
C LEU A 119 -0.25 4.04 7.18
N THR A 120 -1.15 5.02 7.29
CA THR A 120 -1.16 5.97 8.42
C THR A 120 -1.56 5.25 9.70
N ASP A 121 -2.67 4.50 9.65
CA ASP A 121 -3.17 3.73 10.80
C ASP A 121 -2.14 2.69 11.26
N VAL A 122 -1.46 2.02 10.33
CA VAL A 122 -0.39 1.07 10.64
C VAL A 122 0.75 1.73 11.40
N LEU A 123 1.16 2.94 11.02
CA LEU A 123 2.22 3.66 11.74
C LEU A 123 1.77 4.10 13.13
N GLU A 124 0.51 4.53 13.28
CA GLU A 124 -0.07 4.90 14.58
C GLU A 124 -0.07 3.69 15.53
N ILE A 125 -0.58 2.54 15.07
CA ILE A 125 -0.59 1.28 15.85
C ILE A 125 0.85 0.85 16.20
N LEU A 126 1.78 0.95 15.26
CA LEU A 126 3.17 0.56 15.52
C LEU A 126 3.90 1.52 16.46
N GLY A 127 3.52 2.80 16.47
CA GLY A 127 4.05 3.82 17.37
C GLY A 127 3.47 3.72 18.79
N GLU A 128 2.18 3.41 18.95
CA GLU A 128 1.57 3.18 20.26
C GLU A 128 2.15 1.95 20.98
N ASN A 129 2.57 0.94 20.21
CA ASN A 129 3.22 -0.27 20.73
C ASN A 129 4.71 -0.07 21.11
N ASP A 130 5.31 1.11 20.89
CA ASP A 130 6.62 1.45 21.51
C ASP A 130 6.50 1.89 22.98
N GLY A 131 5.29 2.22 23.46
CA GLY A 131 5.05 2.63 24.85
C GLY A 131 4.47 1.53 25.74
N ARG A 132 4.09 0.39 25.18
CA ARG A 132 3.68 -0.82 25.92
C ARG A 132 4.74 -1.87 25.71
N ASP A 133 5.87 -1.67 26.39
CA ASP A 133 6.73 -2.79 26.72
C ASP A 133 5.86 -3.91 27.28
N PHE A 134 6.06 -5.11 26.73
CA PHE A 134 5.66 -6.34 27.37
C PHE A 134 6.27 -6.36 28.78
N LYS A 135 5.52 -5.88 29.76
CA LYS A 135 5.71 -6.22 31.17
C LYS A 135 5.03 -7.54 31.46
#